data_AF-A0A172TB98-F1
#
_entry.id   AF-A0A172TB98-F1
#
_cell.length_a   1.000
_cell.length_b   1.000
_cell.length_c   1.000
_cell.angle_alpha   90.00
_cell.angle_beta   90.00
_cell.angle_gamma   90.00
#
_symmetry.space_group_name_H-M   'P 1'
#
loop_
_entity.id
_entity.type
_entity.pdbx_description
1 polymer ?
#
loop_
_entity_poly.entity_id
_entity_poly.type
_entity_poly.pdbx_seq_one_letter_code
_entity_poly.pdbx_strand_id
1 'polypeptide(L)'
;MGKLVRDGIPAIVGAGAVARILDVEEYAAALRAKLQEEVAEYLEAHDPQELADVLEVLHALAALHGLTPQELEAQRAAKAQARGGFGGRVWMDF
;
A
#
# COMPACT_ATOMS: atom_id res chain seq x y z
N MET A 1 -2.65 19.13 -8.78
CA MET A 1 -2.19 17.74 -8.67
C MET A 1 -2.99 17.10 -7.55
N GLY A 2 -3.69 16.00 -7.81
CA GLY A 2 -4.50 15.31 -6.80
C GLY A 2 -3.84 13.99 -6.39
N LYS A 3 -4.24 13.45 -5.23
CA LYS A 3 -3.78 12.15 -4.75
C LYS A 3 -4.97 11.27 -4.35
N LEU A 4 -4.75 9.96 -4.35
CA LEU A 4 -5.70 9.04 -3.73
C LEU A 4 -5.69 9.29 -2.22
N VAL A 5 -6.85 9.35 -1.60
CA VAL A 5 -7.01 9.51 -0.16
C VAL A 5 -7.96 8.44 0.36
N ARG A 6 -7.89 8.13 1.66
CA ARG A 6 -8.92 7.32 2.31
C ARG A 6 -10.28 8.02 2.15
N ASP A 7 -11.33 7.23 1.95
CA ASP A 7 -12.69 7.69 1.68
C ASP A 7 -13.26 8.65 2.75
N GLY A 8 -12.81 8.54 4.00
CA GLY A 8 -13.17 9.45 5.09
C GLY A 8 -12.45 10.81 5.07
N ILE A 9 -11.34 10.97 4.34
CA ILE A 9 -10.53 12.20 4.37
C ILE A 9 -11.29 13.43 3.86
N PRO A 10 -12.06 13.38 2.75
CA PRO A 10 -12.82 14.54 2.29
C PRO A 10 -13.77 15.11 3.35
N ALA A 11 -14.37 14.26 4.19
CA ALA A 11 -15.26 14.69 5.27
C ALA A 11 -14.51 15.37 6.42
N ILE A 12 -13.27 14.96 6.68
CA ILE A 12 -12.42 15.51 7.75
C ILE A 12 -11.83 16.88 7.34
N VAL A 13 -11.40 17.03 6.08
CA VAL A 13 -10.74 18.25 5.58
C VAL A 13 -11.70 19.45 5.48
N GLY A 14 -13.00 19.20 5.31
CA GLY A 14 -14.03 20.23 5.34
C GLY A 14 -14.08 21.13 4.09
N ALA A 15 -14.53 22.38 4.27
CA ALA A 15 -14.82 23.30 3.16
C ALA A 15 -13.57 23.60 2.32
N GLY A 16 -13.53 23.09 1.09
CA GLY A 16 -12.42 23.25 0.14
C GLY A 16 -11.94 21.94 -0.48
N ALA A 17 -12.28 20.79 0.11
CA ALA A 17 -11.99 19.49 -0.48
C ALA A 17 -12.90 19.22 -1.69
N VAL A 18 -12.31 19.09 -2.88
CA VAL A 18 -13.00 18.59 -4.08
C VAL A 18 -12.55 17.15 -4.30
N ALA A 19 -13.45 16.21 -4.02
CA ALA A 19 -13.23 14.79 -4.25
C ALA A 19 -14.11 14.30 -5.40
N ARG A 20 -13.60 13.33 -6.16
CA ARG A 20 -14.36 12.57 -7.16
C ARG A 20 -14.05 11.09 -6.99
N ILE A 21 -14.99 10.25 -7.38
CA ILE A 21 -14.76 8.81 -7.46
C ILE A 21 -13.99 8.51 -8.74
N LEU A 22 -12.98 7.66 -8.64
CA LEU A 22 -12.18 7.20 -9.77
C LEU A 22 -12.88 6.00 -10.43
N ASP A 23 -12.73 5.86 -11.75
CA ASP A 23 -13.05 4.58 -12.39
C ASP A 23 -12.01 3.50 -12.07
N VAL A 24 -12.20 2.28 -12.57
CA VAL A 24 -11.33 1.13 -12.26
C VAL A 24 -9.89 1.33 -12.75
N GLU A 25 -9.71 1.91 -13.94
CA GLU A 25 -8.38 2.10 -14.54
C GLU A 25 -7.62 3.23 -13.83
N GLU A 26 -8.33 4.34 -13.58
CA GLU A 26 -7.84 5.47 -12.81
C GLU A 26 -7.47 5.04 -11.37
N TYR A 27 -8.32 4.24 -10.73
CA TYR A 27 -8.10 3.74 -9.38
C TYR A 27 -6.87 2.84 -9.30
N ALA A 28 -6.72 1.92 -10.26
CA ALA A 28 -5.55 1.05 -10.32
C ALA A 28 -4.24 1.85 -10.53
N ALA A 29 -4.26 2.88 -11.37
CA ALA A 29 -3.12 3.78 -11.55
C ALA A 29 -2.83 4.59 -10.27
N ALA A 30 -3.88 5.11 -9.63
CA ALA A 30 -3.77 5.90 -8.41
C ALA A 30 -3.24 5.08 -7.23
N LEU A 31 -3.62 3.80 -7.08
CA LEU A 31 -3.07 2.91 -6.05
C LEU A 31 -1.57 2.65 -6.24
N ARG A 32 -1.10 2.47 -7.48
CA ARG A 32 0.34 2.31 -7.75
C ARG A 32 1.13 3.58 -7.42
N ALA A 33 0.58 4.75 -7.75
CA ALA A 33 1.17 6.03 -7.36
C ALA A 33 1.16 6.21 -5.83
N LYS A 34 0.06 5.82 -5.17
CA LYS A 34 -0.07 5.87 -3.71
C LYS A 34 0.95 4.96 -3.03
N LEU A 35 1.19 3.75 -3.54
CA LEU A 35 2.24 2.87 -3.00
C LEU A 35 3.62 3.54 -3.04
N GLN A 36 3.93 4.28 -4.10
CA GLN A 36 5.19 5.02 -4.20
C GLN A 36 5.26 6.19 -3.22
N GLU A 37 4.15 6.92 -3.04
CA GLU A 37 4.01 8.00 -2.04
C GLU A 37 4.28 7.46 -0.63
N GLU A 38 3.53 6.46 -0.17
CA GLU A 38 3.63 5.93 1.21
C GLU A 38 5.00 5.30 1.51
N VAL A 39 5.57 4.58 0.52
CA VAL A 39 6.93 4.03 0.69
C VAL A 39 7.96 5.15 0.78
N ALA A 40 7.82 6.22 0.00
CA ALA A 40 8.72 7.38 0.10
C ALA A 40 8.58 8.09 1.45
N GLU A 41 7.34 8.26 1.94
CA GLU A 41 7.06 8.85 3.26
C GLU A 41 7.68 7.99 4.39
N TYR A 42 7.55 6.66 4.34
CA TYR A 42 8.24 5.76 5.28
C TYR A 42 9.77 5.87 5.21
N LEU A 43 10.35 5.92 4.01
CA LEU A 43 11.80 6.02 3.83
C LEU A 43 12.37 7.37 4.30
N GLU A 44 11.58 8.43 4.26
CA GLU A 44 11.96 9.76 4.77
C GLU A 44 11.77 9.85 6.29
N ALA A 45 10.55 9.58 6.76
CA ALA A 45 10.16 9.80 8.15
C ALA A 45 10.61 8.68 9.11
N HIS A 46 10.79 7.46 8.61
CA HIS A 46 11.03 6.26 9.40
C HIS A 46 9.94 6.00 10.48
N ASP A 47 8.73 6.52 10.26
CA ASP A 47 7.58 6.37 11.17
C ASP A 47 6.82 5.06 10.87
N PRO A 48 6.61 4.17 11.86
CA PRO A 48 5.78 2.99 11.71
C PRO A 48 4.32 3.25 11.28
N GLN A 49 3.81 4.48 11.45
CA GLN A 49 2.48 4.84 10.95
C GLN A 49 2.40 4.69 9.42
N GLU A 50 3.44 5.10 8.70
CA GLU A 50 3.51 4.98 7.24
C GLU A 50 3.51 3.51 6.78
N LEU A 51 4.02 2.57 7.61
CA LEU A 51 3.90 1.13 7.31
C LEU A 51 2.44 0.65 7.30
N ALA A 52 1.57 1.27 8.10
CA ALA A 52 0.15 0.94 8.11
C ALA A 52 -0.54 1.46 6.83
N ASP A 53 -0.12 2.62 6.32
CA ASP A 53 -0.61 3.15 5.05
C ASP A 53 -0.08 2.33 3.85
N VAL A 54 1.19 1.91 3.87
CA VAL A 54 1.71 0.93 2.89
C VAL A 54 0.89 -0.37 2.93
N LEU A 55 0.57 -0.89 4.12
CA LEU A 55 -0.22 -2.11 4.26
C LEU A 55 -1.64 -1.96 3.69
N GLU A 56 -2.31 -0.82 3.93
CA GLU A 56 -3.62 -0.51 3.34
C GLU A 56 -3.56 -0.55 1.80
N VAL A 57 -2.55 0.09 1.22
CA VAL A 57 -2.36 0.12 -0.23
C VAL A 57 -2.10 -1.29 -0.79
N LEU A 58 -1.32 -2.12 -0.08
CA LEU A 58 -1.09 -3.51 -0.47
C LEU A 58 -2.38 -4.34 -0.47
N HIS A 59 -3.26 -4.17 0.53
CA HIS A 59 -4.56 -4.84 0.55
C HIS A 59 -5.45 -4.40 -0.62
N ALA A 60 -5.51 -3.10 -0.91
CA ALA A 60 -6.28 -2.57 -2.03
C ALA A 60 -5.75 -3.06 -3.40
N LEU A 61 -4.43 -3.11 -3.57
CA LEU A 61 -3.80 -3.70 -4.76
C LEU A 61 -4.07 -5.20 -4.87
N ALA A 62 -4.00 -5.94 -3.77
CA ALA A 62 -4.32 -7.37 -3.76
C ALA A 62 -5.77 -7.64 -4.18
N ALA A 63 -6.72 -6.80 -3.75
CA ALA A 63 -8.11 -6.88 -4.17
C ALA A 63 -8.30 -6.69 -5.68
N LEU A 64 -7.50 -5.82 -6.34
CA LEU A 64 -7.49 -5.71 -7.81
C LEU A 64 -7.04 -6.98 -8.52
N HIS A 65 -6.25 -7.82 -7.84
CA HIS A 65 -5.85 -9.14 -8.31
C HIS A 65 -6.81 -10.26 -7.87
N GLY A 66 -7.95 -9.91 -7.26
CA GLY A 66 -8.92 -10.88 -6.75
C GLY A 66 -8.47 -11.61 -5.49
N LEU A 67 -7.51 -11.05 -4.75
CA LEU A 67 -6.98 -11.64 -3.52
C LEU A 67 -7.54 -10.94 -2.28
N THR A 68 -7.91 -11.75 -1.30
CA THR A 68 -8.17 -11.30 0.07
C THR A 68 -6.85 -11.04 0.83
N PRO A 69 -6.88 -10.26 1.92
CA PRO A 69 -5.72 -10.11 2.80
C PRO A 69 -5.15 -11.45 3.30
N GLN A 70 -6.02 -12.42 3.60
CA GLN A 70 -5.64 -13.75 4.07
C GLN A 70 -4.92 -14.55 2.97
N GLU A 71 -5.36 -14.45 1.72
CA GLU A 71 -4.69 -15.11 0.59
C GLU A 71 -3.33 -14.48 0.29
N LEU A 72 -3.22 -13.15 0.36
CA LEU A 72 -1.93 -12.46 0.25
C LEU A 72 -0.95 -12.91 1.34
N GLU A 73 -1.44 -12.98 2.59
CA GLU A 73 -0.64 -13.44 3.72
C GLU A 73 -0.23 -14.91 3.58
N ALA A 74 -1.12 -15.78 3.10
CA ALA A 74 -0.79 -17.18 2.81
C ALA A 74 0.32 -17.29 1.76
N GLN A 75 0.30 -16.46 0.71
CA GLN A 75 1.37 -16.42 -0.29
C GLN A 75 2.70 -15.93 0.31
N ARG A 76 2.67 -14.90 1.17
CA ARG A 76 3.86 -14.43 1.89
C ARG A 76 4.43 -15.53 2.80
N ALA A 77 3.57 -16.21 3.55
CA ALA A 77 3.96 -17.28 4.47
C ALA A 77 4.56 -18.47 3.71
N ALA A 78 3.98 -18.88 2.58
CA ALA A 78 4.53 -19.94 1.73
C ALA A 78 5.93 -19.60 1.20
N LYS A 79 6.17 -18.35 0.78
CA LYS A 79 7.51 -17.87 0.39
C LYS A 79 8.49 -17.92 1.57
N ALA A 80 8.06 -17.47 2.75
CA ALA A 80 8.89 -17.49 3.95
C ALA A 80 9.26 -18.92 4.39
N GLN A 81 8.34 -19.88 4.26
CA GLN A 81 8.62 -21.29 4.54
C GLN A 81 9.60 -21.89 3.51
N ALA A 82 9.43 -21.58 2.23
CA ALA A 82 10.25 -22.15 1.17
C ALA A 82 11.65 -21.54 1.06
N ARG A 83 11.82 -20.25 1.39
CA ARG A 83 13.04 -19.47 1.10
C ARG A 83 13.60 -18.72 2.31
N GLY A 84 12.95 -18.80 3.46
CA GLY A 84 13.24 -17.96 4.62
C GLY A 84 12.61 -16.57 4.51
N GLY A 85 12.66 -15.81 5.60
CA GLY A 85 12.28 -14.40 5.66
C GLY A 85 13.48 -13.50 5.89
N PHE A 86 13.25 -12.19 6.03
CA PHE A 86 14.31 -11.21 6.24
C PHE A 86 14.92 -11.21 7.67
N GLY A 87 14.43 -12.06 8.57
CA GLY A 87 14.93 -12.16 9.95
C GLY A 87 16.40 -12.60 10.07
N GLY A 88 16.91 -13.32 9.06
CA GLY A 88 18.32 -13.74 9.00
C GLY A 88 19.30 -12.61 8.65
N ARG A 89 18.82 -11.43 8.25
CA ARG A 89 19.65 -10.25 7.89
C ARG A 89 20.77 -10.58 6.88
N VAL A 90 20.46 -11.45 5.92
CA VAL A 90 21.42 -11.92 4.92
C VAL A 90 21.51 -10.91 3.77
N TRP A 91 22.73 -10.46 3.46
CA TRP A 91 23.07 -9.66 2.28
C TRP A 91 23.85 -10.53 1.29
N MET A 92 23.66 -10.34 -0.01
CA MET A 92 24.31 -11.14 -1.07
C MET A 92 24.89 -10.22 -2.14
N ASP A 93 26.20 -10.31 -2.36
CA ASP A 93 26.97 -9.63 -3.41
C ASP A 93 27.53 -10.66 -4.42
N PHE A 94 27.82 -10.22 -5.65
CA PHE A 94 28.46 -11.00 -6.71
C PHE A 94 29.72 -10.31 -7.22
#